data_AF-A0ABD3EY39-F1
#
_entry.id   AF-A0ABD3EY39-F1
#
_cell.length_a   1.000
_cell.length_b   1.000
_cell.length_c   1.000
_cell.angle_alpha   90.00
_cell.angle_beta   90.00
_cell.angle_gamma   90.00
#
_symmetry.space_group_name_H-M   'P 1'
#
loop_
_entity.id
_entity.type
_entity.pdbx_description
1 polymer ?
#
loop_
_entity_poly.entity_id
_entity_poly.type
_entity_poly.pdbx_seq_one_letter_code
_entity_poly.pdbx_strand_id
1 'polypeptide(L)'
;MEYTRRMVDDSAARAFELLYMVKQFPFPEEVLANLSAKTLISWTAKWRRDCMQSCINAYKRRTSDPATKNGLENWKAKLDRPAPTNLASLIDDNRDDWTQLRERGYGQDAVLQLCDVGNKTRLTQHILCAALYDKEIKVLTGQGETGNNSILGCLRRHLRVLKEDKKYAEAYYAEKQLIDWYRVAANFVNALEHGEEGMSLHL
;
A
#
# COMPACT_ATOMS: atom_id res chain seq x y z
N MET A 1 12.16 25.46 7.96
CA MET A 1 11.11 24.72 7.21
C MET A 1 11.67 23.87 6.06
N GLU A 2 12.83 24.19 5.46
CA GLU A 2 13.44 23.36 4.40
C GLU A 2 14.05 22.04 4.88
N TYR A 3 14.64 21.99 6.08
CA TYR A 3 15.37 20.82 6.57
C TYR A 3 14.48 19.58 6.76
N THR A 4 13.26 19.78 7.25
CA THR A 4 12.30 18.70 7.50
C THR A 4 11.64 18.19 6.22
N ARG A 5 11.49 19.06 5.21
CA ARG A 5 11.02 18.68 3.87
C ARG A 5 12.04 17.77 3.18
N ARG A 6 13.34 18.10 3.31
CA ARG A 6 14.47 17.32 2.79
C ARG A 6 14.53 15.90 3.37
N MET A 7 14.33 15.74 4.68
CA MET A 7 14.30 14.41 5.32
C MET A 7 13.11 13.54 4.92
N VAL A 8 11.94 14.15 4.66
CA VAL A 8 10.75 13.43 4.21
C VAL A 8 10.93 12.95 2.76
N ASP A 9 11.49 13.77 1.89
CA ASP A 9 11.81 13.40 0.49
C ASP A 9 12.90 12.31 0.41
N ASP A 10 13.94 12.38 1.26
CA ASP A 10 14.98 11.35 1.35
C ASP A 10 14.43 9.97 1.75
N SER A 11 13.41 9.93 2.62
CA SER A 11 12.83 8.65 3.07
C SER A 11 12.05 7.89 1.99
N ALA A 12 11.38 8.61 1.06
CA ALA A 12 10.72 7.98 -0.08
C ALA A 12 11.71 7.53 -1.13
N ALA A 13 12.71 8.37 -1.44
CA ALA A 13 13.79 8.00 -2.33
C ALA A 13 14.45 6.69 -1.87
N ARG A 14 14.78 6.59 -0.57
CA ARG A 14 15.31 5.37 0.04
C ARG A 14 14.36 4.17 -0.03
N ALA A 15 13.06 4.36 0.14
CA ALA A 15 12.09 3.26 0.02
C ALA A 15 12.01 2.72 -1.42
N PHE A 16 12.04 3.61 -2.42
CA PHE A 16 12.10 3.22 -3.83
C PHE A 16 13.44 2.55 -4.19
N GLU A 17 14.56 3.06 -3.68
CA GLU A 17 15.88 2.46 -3.85
C GLU A 17 15.94 1.05 -3.25
N LEU A 18 15.42 0.87 -2.03
CA LEU A 18 15.37 -0.44 -1.38
C LEU A 18 14.52 -1.43 -2.19
N LEU A 19 13.34 -1.00 -2.65
CA LEU A 19 12.51 -1.85 -3.50
C LEU A 19 13.19 -2.16 -4.84
N TYR A 20 13.88 -1.18 -5.43
CA TYR A 20 14.65 -1.39 -6.65
C TYR A 20 15.75 -2.43 -6.43
N MET A 21 16.50 -2.35 -5.33
CA MET A 21 17.52 -3.34 -4.98
C MET A 21 16.91 -4.72 -4.77
N VAL A 22 15.79 -4.83 -4.06
CA VAL A 22 15.07 -6.10 -3.87
C VAL A 22 14.71 -6.73 -5.21
N LYS A 23 14.24 -5.93 -6.19
CA LYS A 23 13.94 -6.39 -7.55
C LYS A 23 15.15 -6.91 -8.33
N GLN A 24 16.38 -6.56 -7.94
CA GLN A 24 17.59 -7.06 -8.60
C GLN A 24 18.05 -8.42 -8.08
N PHE A 25 17.50 -8.91 -6.96
CA PHE A 25 17.83 -10.25 -6.47
C PHE A 25 17.16 -11.31 -7.35
N PRO A 26 17.80 -12.47 -7.56
CA PRO A 26 17.17 -13.59 -8.26
C PRO A 26 15.90 -14.10 -7.59
N PHE A 27 15.80 -13.95 -6.26
CA PHE A 27 14.67 -14.41 -5.44
C PHE A 27 14.17 -13.27 -4.52
N PRO A 28 13.45 -12.25 -5.03
CA PRO A 28 12.97 -11.12 -4.24
C PRO A 28 12.04 -11.51 -3.08
N GLU A 29 11.26 -12.57 -3.25
CA GLU A 29 10.36 -13.15 -2.25
C GLU A 29 11.11 -13.71 -1.04
N GLU A 30 12.29 -14.31 -1.23
CA GLU A 30 13.14 -14.79 -0.13
C GLU A 30 13.61 -13.63 0.74
N VAL A 31 14.02 -12.53 0.09
CA VAL A 31 14.45 -11.32 0.80
C VAL A 31 13.30 -10.79 1.66
N LEU A 32 12.09 -10.67 1.09
CA LEU A 32 10.93 -10.17 1.83
C LEU A 32 10.45 -11.12 2.94
N ALA A 33 10.57 -12.44 2.74
CA ALA A 33 10.22 -13.45 3.74
C ALA A 33 11.16 -13.44 4.95
N ASN A 34 12.43 -13.10 4.76
CA ASN A 34 13.44 -13.07 5.83
C ASN A 34 13.49 -11.73 6.60
N LEU A 35 12.82 -10.69 6.11
CA LEU A 35 12.78 -9.39 6.79
C LEU A 35 11.69 -9.35 7.86
N SER A 36 12.04 -8.79 9.02
CA SER A 36 11.06 -8.60 10.09
C SER A 36 9.94 -7.64 9.68
N ALA A 37 8.73 -7.86 10.20
CA ALA A 37 7.61 -6.94 10.00
C ALA A 37 7.96 -5.50 10.41
N LYS A 38 8.75 -5.32 11.48
CA LYS A 38 9.23 -4.00 11.94
C LYS A 38 10.08 -3.30 10.87
N THR A 39 10.97 -4.03 10.21
CA THR A 39 11.82 -3.51 9.14
C THR A 39 10.96 -3.06 7.96
N LEU A 40 10.05 -3.93 7.50
CA LEU A 40 9.15 -3.62 6.37
C LEU A 40 8.21 -2.43 6.68
N ILE A 41 7.70 -2.34 7.91
CA ILE A 41 6.87 -1.22 8.38
C ILE A 41 7.68 0.09 8.34
N SER A 42 8.95 0.05 8.72
CA SER A 42 9.84 1.22 8.67
C SER A 42 10.07 1.66 7.22
N TRP A 43 10.41 0.73 6.33
CA TRP A 43 10.63 1.01 4.90
C TRP A 43 9.42 1.64 4.22
N THR A 44 8.21 1.17 4.55
CA THR A 44 6.98 1.67 3.94
C THR A 44 6.37 2.88 4.66
N ALA A 45 7.02 3.44 5.69
CA ALA A 45 6.42 4.47 6.54
C ALA A 45 5.93 5.70 5.77
N LYS A 46 6.73 6.19 4.83
CA LYS A 46 6.33 7.33 3.97
C LYS A 46 5.19 6.97 3.04
N TRP A 47 5.28 5.84 2.34
CA TRP A 47 4.21 5.39 1.45
C TRP A 47 2.86 5.20 2.15
N ARG A 48 2.87 4.65 3.38
CA ARG A 48 1.66 4.54 4.21
C ARG A 48 1.06 5.91 4.54
N ARG A 49 1.92 6.87 4.90
CA ARG A 49 1.50 8.26 5.16
C ARG A 49 0.92 8.91 3.91
N ASP A 50 1.58 8.75 2.76
CA ASP A 50 1.16 9.36 1.49
C ASP A 50 -0.19 8.77 1.00
N CYS A 51 -0.39 7.46 1.16
CA CYS A 51 -1.67 6.79 0.91
C CYS A 51 -2.78 7.36 1.81
N MET A 52 -2.54 7.42 3.12
CA MET A 52 -3.51 7.96 4.08
C MET A 52 -3.89 9.42 3.75
N GLN A 53 -2.89 10.26 3.51
CA GLN A 53 -3.06 11.67 3.17
C GLN A 53 -3.90 11.84 1.90
N SER A 54 -3.62 11.04 0.88
CA SER A 54 -4.34 11.07 -0.39
C SER A 54 -5.80 10.64 -0.23
N CYS A 55 -6.05 9.59 0.56
CA CYS A 55 -7.40 9.12 0.84
C CYS A 55 -8.21 10.12 1.69
N ILE A 56 -7.61 10.76 2.70
CA ILE A 56 -8.25 11.82 3.49
C ILE A 56 -8.61 13.01 2.60
N ASN A 57 -7.70 13.44 1.72
CA ASN A 57 -7.97 14.52 0.77
C ASN A 57 -9.12 14.17 -0.18
N ALA A 58 -9.16 12.93 -0.69
CA ALA A 58 -10.27 12.46 -1.52
C ALA A 58 -11.58 12.43 -0.72
N TYR A 59 -11.56 11.97 0.52
CA TYR A 59 -12.75 11.94 1.37
C TYR A 59 -13.29 13.34 1.66
N LYS A 60 -12.41 14.28 2.00
CA LYS A 60 -12.80 15.68 2.23
C LYS A 60 -13.49 16.29 1.01
N ARG A 61 -13.00 16.00 -0.20
CA ARG A 61 -13.56 16.53 -1.45
C ARG A 61 -14.97 15.98 -1.75
N ARG A 62 -15.24 14.72 -1.39
CA ARG A 62 -16.54 14.07 -1.68
C ARG A 62 -17.61 14.28 -0.62
N THR A 63 -17.23 14.47 0.64
CA THR A 63 -18.22 14.62 1.73
C THR A 63 -18.86 16.00 1.71
N SER A 64 -20.15 16.09 2.00
CA SER A 64 -20.88 17.35 2.20
C SER A 64 -21.01 17.73 3.68
N ASP A 65 -20.83 16.77 4.60
CA ASP A 65 -20.98 16.97 6.04
C ASP A 65 -19.89 17.90 6.61
N PRO A 66 -20.25 19.07 7.18
CA PRO A 66 -19.29 20.01 7.74
C PRO A 66 -18.47 19.43 8.90
N ALA A 67 -19.08 18.61 9.75
CA ALA A 67 -18.38 17.99 10.88
C ALA A 67 -17.30 17.00 10.39
N THR A 68 -17.60 16.23 9.34
CA THR A 68 -16.64 15.37 8.66
C THR A 68 -15.52 16.17 7.99
N LYS A 69 -15.83 17.26 7.28
CA LYS A 69 -14.78 18.10 6.70
C LYS A 69 -13.82 18.64 7.76
N ASN A 70 -14.34 19.14 8.87
CA ASN A 70 -13.52 19.68 9.96
C ASN A 70 -12.62 18.61 10.59
N GLY A 71 -13.17 17.42 10.86
CA GLY A 71 -12.38 16.29 11.36
C GLY A 71 -11.27 15.87 10.40
N LEU A 72 -11.54 15.81 9.10
CA LEU A 72 -10.55 15.48 8.08
C LEU A 72 -9.46 16.55 7.91
N GLU A 73 -9.78 17.83 8.14
CA GLU A 73 -8.77 18.90 8.18
C GLU A 73 -7.82 18.75 9.37
N ASN A 74 -8.35 18.40 10.54
CA ASN A 74 -7.52 18.11 11.71
C ASN A 74 -6.57 16.93 11.46
N TRP A 75 -7.06 15.89 10.79
CA TRP A 75 -6.26 14.76 10.33
C TRP A 75 -5.11 15.19 9.41
N LYS A 76 -5.40 16.00 8.39
CA LYS A 76 -4.41 16.53 7.47
C LYS A 76 -3.34 17.34 8.21
N ALA A 77 -3.76 18.22 9.12
CA ALA A 77 -2.82 19.00 9.93
C ALA A 77 -1.89 18.13 10.79
N LYS A 78 -2.35 16.95 11.24
CA LYS A 78 -1.52 15.97 11.97
C LYS A 78 -0.53 15.24 11.04
N LEU A 79 -0.95 14.93 9.82
CA LEU A 79 -0.11 14.29 8.81
C LEU A 79 1.01 15.19 8.29
N ASP A 80 0.76 16.50 8.21
CA ASP A 80 1.76 17.49 7.81
C ASP A 80 2.81 17.75 8.90
N ARG A 81 2.52 17.35 10.15
CA ARG A 81 3.47 17.49 11.27
C ARG A 81 4.49 16.34 11.29
N PRO A 82 5.79 16.65 11.43
CA PRO A 82 6.81 15.64 11.72
C PRO A 82 6.49 14.94 13.04
N ALA A 83 6.70 13.63 13.12
CA ALA A 83 6.63 12.94 14.40
C ALA A 83 7.75 13.48 15.31
N PRO A 84 7.48 13.80 16.58
CA PRO A 84 8.54 14.17 17.51
C PRO A 84 9.52 13.00 17.66
N THR A 85 10.82 13.29 17.75
CA THR A 85 11.90 12.30 17.70
C THR A 85 11.83 11.21 18.79
N ASN A 86 11.12 11.49 19.89
CA ASN A 86 11.04 10.64 21.08
C ASN A 86 9.60 10.30 21.50
N LEU A 87 8.60 10.58 20.66
CA LEU A 87 7.20 10.31 20.98
C LEU A 87 6.56 9.42 19.91
N ALA A 88 5.50 8.72 20.32
CA ALA A 88 4.63 8.03 19.37
C ALA A 88 4.11 9.02 18.32
N SER A 89 3.93 8.52 17.10
CA SER A 89 3.33 9.30 16.02
C SER A 89 1.97 9.84 16.47
N LEU A 90 1.70 11.14 16.25
CA LEU A 90 0.40 11.77 16.52
C LEU A 90 -0.77 11.07 15.80
N ILE A 91 -0.46 10.29 14.76
CA ILE A 91 -1.40 9.46 14.02
C ILE A 91 -1.67 8.13 14.74
N ASP A 92 -0.66 7.52 15.35
CA ASP A 92 -0.79 6.18 15.95
C ASP A 92 -1.49 6.24 17.31
N ASP A 93 -1.36 7.36 18.05
CA ASP A 93 -1.87 7.51 19.43
C ASP A 93 -3.24 8.23 19.52
N ASN A 94 -3.86 8.59 18.38
CA ASN A 94 -5.11 9.34 18.39
C ASN A 94 -6.37 8.45 18.33
N ARG A 95 -6.74 7.87 19.48
CA ARG A 95 -7.87 6.93 19.56
C ARG A 95 -9.21 7.54 19.13
N ASP A 96 -9.50 8.78 19.50
CA ASP A 96 -10.79 9.42 19.22
C ASP A 96 -10.97 9.70 17.73
N ASP A 97 -9.92 10.20 17.06
CA ASP A 97 -9.95 10.44 15.62
C ASP A 97 -10.14 9.15 14.82
N TRP A 98 -9.46 8.07 15.22
CA TRP A 98 -9.65 6.74 14.61
C TRP A 98 -11.06 6.22 14.82
N THR A 99 -11.63 6.45 16.01
CA THR A 99 -13.01 6.06 16.33
C THR A 99 -13.99 6.79 15.42
N GLN A 100 -13.83 8.09 15.22
CA GLN A 100 -14.65 8.87 14.28
C GLN A 100 -14.53 8.38 12.82
N LEU A 101 -13.32 8.01 12.37
CA LEU A 101 -13.14 7.44 11.03
C LEU A 101 -13.85 6.09 10.88
N ARG A 102 -13.79 5.23 11.90
CA ARG A 102 -14.48 3.92 11.93
C ARG A 102 -15.99 4.09 11.89
N GLU A 103 -16.55 4.95 12.73
CA GLU A 103 -18.00 5.24 12.76
C GLU A 103 -18.51 5.77 11.42
N ARG A 104 -17.67 6.49 10.69
CA ARG A 104 -17.97 7.02 9.34
C ARG A 104 -17.61 6.05 8.22
N GLY A 105 -17.30 4.80 8.54
CA GLY A 105 -16.96 3.73 7.59
C GLY A 105 -15.80 4.09 6.66
N TYR A 106 -14.86 4.94 7.12
CA TYR A 106 -13.74 5.46 6.33
C TYR A 106 -14.17 6.12 5.00
N GLY A 107 -15.41 6.61 4.94
CA GLY A 107 -16.02 7.14 3.72
C GLY A 107 -16.10 6.12 2.57
N GLN A 108 -16.17 4.83 2.86
CA GLN A 108 -16.21 3.75 1.85
C GLN A 108 -14.92 3.66 1.01
N ASP A 109 -13.76 4.08 1.56
CA ASP A 109 -12.45 3.88 0.91
C ASP A 109 -11.68 2.75 1.60
N ALA A 110 -11.52 1.63 0.89
CA ALA A 110 -10.84 0.44 1.39
C ALA A 110 -9.36 0.69 1.74
N VAL A 111 -8.69 1.61 1.02
CA VAL A 111 -7.30 1.98 1.34
C VAL A 111 -7.27 2.79 2.64
N LEU A 112 -8.23 3.69 2.86
CA LEU A 112 -8.32 4.44 4.11
C LEU A 112 -8.60 3.50 5.30
N GLN A 113 -9.43 2.48 5.12
CA GLN A 113 -9.65 1.44 6.12
C GLN A 113 -8.37 0.64 6.41
N LEU A 114 -7.58 0.30 5.39
CA LEU A 114 -6.28 -0.35 5.58
C LEU A 114 -5.24 0.56 6.25
N CYS A 115 -5.42 1.89 6.21
CA CYS A 115 -4.57 2.82 6.93
C CYS A 115 -4.79 2.84 8.45
N ASP A 116 -5.85 2.19 8.96
CA ASP A 116 -6.09 2.08 10.40
C ASP A 116 -4.87 1.54 11.15
N VAL A 117 -4.60 2.08 12.34
CA VAL A 117 -3.46 1.72 13.18
C VAL A 117 -3.35 0.21 13.44
N GLY A 118 -4.48 -0.51 13.51
CA GLY A 118 -4.49 -1.97 13.67
C GLY A 118 -4.02 -2.75 12.44
N ASN A 119 -3.96 -2.12 11.27
CA ASN A 119 -3.66 -2.74 9.99
C ASN A 119 -2.23 -2.45 9.47
N LYS A 120 -1.35 -1.86 10.30
CA LYS A 120 -0.03 -1.37 9.89
C LYS A 120 0.82 -2.42 9.15
N THR A 121 0.88 -3.64 9.66
CA THR A 121 1.59 -4.77 9.02
C THR A 121 0.93 -5.16 7.70
N ARG A 122 -0.40 -5.30 7.70
CA ARG A 122 -1.16 -5.70 6.53
C ARG A 122 -1.04 -4.68 5.39
N LEU A 123 -1.18 -3.40 5.69
CA LEU A 123 -0.98 -2.32 4.70
C LEU A 123 0.44 -2.33 4.14
N THR A 124 1.44 -2.56 4.99
CA THR A 124 2.84 -2.69 4.56
C THR A 124 3.01 -3.81 3.53
N GLN A 125 2.43 -4.99 3.79
CA GLN A 125 2.47 -6.13 2.87
C GLN A 125 1.76 -5.82 1.55
N HIS A 126 0.56 -5.21 1.60
CA HIS A 126 -0.15 -4.83 0.38
C HIS A 126 0.62 -3.80 -0.45
N ILE A 127 1.24 -2.79 0.19
CA ILE A 127 2.04 -1.78 -0.51
C ILE A 127 3.26 -2.41 -1.18
N LEU A 128 4.00 -3.26 -0.46
CA LEU A 128 5.20 -3.91 -1.00
C LEU A 128 4.84 -4.85 -2.14
N CYS A 129 3.81 -5.68 -1.99
CA CYS A 129 3.34 -6.57 -3.05
C CYS A 129 2.88 -5.78 -4.28
N ALA A 130 2.06 -4.74 -4.08
CA ALA A 130 1.57 -3.88 -5.16
C ALA A 130 2.69 -3.18 -5.93
N ALA A 131 3.76 -2.75 -5.23
CA ALA A 131 4.87 -2.06 -5.85
C ALA A 131 5.91 -3.03 -6.48
N LEU A 132 6.11 -4.19 -5.86
CA LEU A 132 7.00 -5.24 -6.36
C LEU A 132 6.46 -5.81 -7.67
N TYR A 133 5.19 -6.24 -7.66
CA TYR A 133 4.54 -6.97 -8.76
C TYR A 133 3.60 -6.10 -9.60
N ASP A 134 3.81 -4.79 -9.66
CA ASP A 134 2.90 -3.88 -10.37
C ASP A 134 2.73 -4.24 -11.86
N LYS A 135 3.79 -4.76 -12.49
CA LYS A 135 3.77 -5.13 -13.91
C LYS A 135 2.90 -6.37 -14.14
N GLU A 136 3.09 -7.38 -13.31
CA GLU A 136 2.38 -8.65 -13.33
C GLU A 136 0.90 -8.43 -12.98
N ILE A 137 0.62 -7.59 -11.98
CA ILE A 137 -0.75 -7.17 -11.62
C ILE A 137 -1.43 -6.44 -12.79
N LYS A 138 -0.71 -5.57 -13.52
CA LYS A 138 -1.24 -4.90 -14.72
C LYS A 138 -1.62 -5.88 -15.81
N VAL A 139 -0.76 -6.87 -16.08
CA VAL A 139 -1.03 -7.95 -17.05
C VAL A 139 -2.33 -8.68 -16.70
N LEU A 140 -2.54 -9.05 -15.44
CA LEU A 140 -3.78 -9.72 -15.01
C LEU A 140 -5.06 -8.89 -15.25
N THR A 141 -4.93 -7.56 -15.29
CA THR A 141 -6.08 -6.66 -15.52
C THR A 141 -6.29 -6.26 -16.98
N GLY A 142 -5.42 -6.68 -17.90
CA GLY A 142 -5.41 -6.17 -19.28
C GLY A 142 -5.18 -4.66 -19.39
N GLN A 143 -4.73 -4.01 -18.30
CA GLN A 143 -4.35 -2.60 -18.32
C GLN A 143 -2.86 -2.55 -18.72
N GLY A 144 -2.57 -2.10 -19.94
CA GLY A 144 -1.19 -1.88 -20.40
C GLY A 144 -0.40 -0.88 -19.53
N GLU A 145 0.82 -0.53 -19.93
CA GLU A 145 1.72 0.34 -19.13
C GLU A 145 1.15 1.73 -18.77
N THR A 146 0.07 2.16 -19.42
CA THR A 146 -0.62 3.43 -19.20
C THR A 146 -1.50 3.41 -17.94
N GLY A 147 -0.87 3.44 -16.77
CA GLY A 147 -1.55 3.49 -15.47
C GLY A 147 -0.94 4.51 -14.52
N ASN A 148 -1.70 4.95 -13.51
CA ASN A 148 -1.16 5.74 -12.40
C ASN A 148 -0.14 4.88 -11.62
N ASN A 149 1.15 5.20 -11.77
CA ASN A 149 2.27 4.50 -11.15
C ASN A 149 2.61 5.01 -9.73
N SER A 150 1.80 5.90 -9.15
CA SER A 150 1.92 6.21 -7.73
C SER A 150 1.61 4.98 -6.88
N ILE A 151 2.20 4.92 -5.69
CA ILE A 151 1.96 3.81 -4.75
C ILE A 151 0.47 3.62 -4.44
N LEU A 152 -0.30 4.70 -4.31
CA LEU A 152 -1.74 4.60 -4.13
C LEU A 152 -2.43 3.98 -5.36
N GLY A 153 -1.97 4.32 -6.56
CA GLY A 153 -2.45 3.73 -7.82
C GLY A 153 -2.17 2.24 -7.89
N CYS A 154 -0.93 1.82 -7.61
CA CYS A 154 -0.54 0.41 -7.53
C CYS A 154 -1.36 -0.33 -6.48
N LEU A 155 -1.50 0.24 -5.27
CA LEU A 155 -2.26 -0.36 -4.18
C LEU A 155 -3.74 -0.54 -4.54
N ARG A 156 -4.38 0.44 -5.18
CA ARG A 156 -5.78 0.32 -5.62
C ARG A 156 -5.97 -0.72 -6.71
N ARG A 157 -5.00 -0.86 -7.63
CA ARG A 157 -5.00 -1.96 -8.62
C ARG A 157 -4.88 -3.30 -7.91
N HIS A 158 -3.85 -3.47 -7.08
CA HIS A 158 -3.63 -4.68 -6.27
C HIS A 158 -4.90 -5.14 -5.54
N LEU A 159 -5.52 -4.24 -4.77
CA LEU A 159 -6.73 -4.57 -4.01
C LEU A 159 -7.93 -4.92 -4.89
N ARG A 160 -8.01 -4.35 -6.08
CA ARG A 160 -9.05 -4.70 -7.06
C ARG A 160 -8.81 -6.10 -7.60
N VAL A 161 -7.59 -6.41 -8.04
CA VAL A 161 -7.26 -7.75 -8.55
C VAL A 161 -7.47 -8.82 -7.49
N LEU A 162 -7.07 -8.58 -6.24
CA LEU A 162 -7.36 -9.50 -5.13
C LEU A 162 -8.86 -9.76 -4.91
N LYS A 163 -9.74 -8.86 -5.36
CA LYS A 163 -11.20 -9.07 -5.27
C LYS A 163 -11.74 -9.86 -6.46
N GLU A 164 -11.10 -9.74 -7.63
CA GLU A 164 -11.57 -10.25 -8.91
C GLU A 164 -10.94 -11.60 -9.28
N ASP A 165 -9.66 -11.80 -8.95
CA ASP A 165 -8.89 -13.00 -9.24
C ASP A 165 -8.76 -13.88 -7.98
N LYS A 166 -9.48 -15.01 -7.99
CA LYS A 166 -9.49 -15.96 -6.87
C LYS A 166 -8.14 -16.63 -6.65
N LYS A 167 -7.42 -16.97 -7.72
CA LYS A 167 -6.12 -17.66 -7.61
C LYS A 167 -5.10 -16.73 -6.95
N TYR A 168 -5.08 -15.47 -7.38
CA TYR A 168 -4.23 -14.47 -6.77
C TYR A 168 -4.61 -14.18 -5.31
N ALA A 169 -5.91 -14.11 -5.00
CA ALA A 169 -6.38 -13.93 -3.64
C ALA A 169 -5.96 -15.09 -2.71
N GLU A 170 -6.08 -16.33 -3.17
CA GLU A 170 -5.66 -17.54 -2.44
C GLU A 170 -4.14 -17.60 -2.24
N ALA A 171 -3.37 -17.19 -3.24
CA ALA A 171 -1.92 -17.09 -3.13
C ALA A 171 -1.48 -16.00 -2.13
N TYR A 172 -2.20 -14.87 -2.11
CA TYR A 172 -1.88 -13.73 -1.26
C TYR A 172 -2.28 -13.93 0.21
N TYR A 173 -3.51 -14.37 0.47
CA TYR A 173 -4.03 -14.50 1.83
C TYR A 173 -3.65 -15.85 2.45
N ALA A 174 -2.53 -15.86 3.18
CA ALA A 174 -2.13 -17.02 3.98
C ALA A 174 -2.82 -17.04 5.36
N GLU A 175 -2.50 -18.05 6.17
CA GLU A 175 -2.99 -18.14 7.54
C GLU A 175 -2.69 -16.85 8.34
N LYS A 176 -3.63 -16.45 9.20
CA LYS A 176 -3.53 -15.25 10.06
C LYS A 176 -3.46 -13.91 9.29
N GLN A 177 -3.93 -13.85 8.04
CA GLN A 177 -3.98 -12.62 7.23
C GLN A 177 -2.60 -12.00 6.94
N LEU A 178 -1.54 -12.82 6.98
CA LEU A 178 -0.21 -12.45 6.52
C LEU A 178 -0.04 -12.91 5.08
N ILE A 179 0.87 -12.26 4.37
CA ILE A 179 1.22 -12.64 3.01
C ILE A 179 2.19 -13.82 3.00
N ASP A 180 1.99 -14.75 2.07
CA ASP A 180 2.99 -15.76 1.70
C ASP A 180 3.70 -15.29 0.42
N TRP A 181 4.92 -14.78 0.59
CA TRP A 181 5.68 -14.20 -0.52
C TRP A 181 6.02 -15.23 -1.60
N TYR A 182 6.26 -16.49 -1.22
CA TYR A 182 6.59 -17.57 -2.15
C TYR A 182 5.39 -17.96 -3.00
N ARG A 183 4.21 -18.11 -2.37
CA ARG A 183 2.97 -18.41 -3.10
C ARG A 183 2.59 -17.30 -4.07
N VAL A 184 2.77 -16.04 -3.66
CA VAL A 184 2.53 -14.89 -4.53
C VAL A 184 3.48 -14.89 -5.74
N ALA A 185 4.78 -15.10 -5.52
CA ALA A 185 5.76 -15.19 -6.59
C ALA A 185 5.42 -16.32 -7.59
N ALA A 186 5.17 -17.53 -7.07
CA ALA A 186 4.79 -18.68 -7.87
C ALA A 186 3.50 -18.45 -8.68
N ASN A 187 2.50 -17.78 -8.09
CA ASN A 187 1.27 -17.43 -8.81
C ASN A 187 1.55 -16.55 -10.03
N PHE A 188 2.42 -15.54 -9.90
CA PHE A 188 2.74 -14.65 -11.01
C PHE A 188 3.59 -15.34 -12.09
N VAL A 189 4.56 -16.17 -11.72
CA VAL A 189 5.33 -16.98 -12.69
C VAL A 189 4.39 -17.87 -13.50
N ASN A 190 3.53 -18.65 -12.83
CA ASN A 190 2.58 -19.54 -13.50
C ASN A 190 1.61 -18.76 -14.41
N ALA A 191 1.11 -17.60 -13.96
CA ALA A 191 0.17 -16.80 -14.74
C ALA A 191 0.80 -16.22 -16.02
N LEU A 192 2.10 -15.90 -16.00
CA LEU A 192 2.83 -15.41 -17.16
C LEU A 192 3.11 -16.54 -18.16
N GLU A 193 3.58 -17.70 -17.69
CA GLU A 193 3.85 -18.88 -18.54
C GLU A 193 2.59 -19.33 -19.30
N HIS A 194 1.44 -19.40 -18.61
CA HIS A 194 0.17 -19.80 -19.24
C HIS A 194 -0.46 -18.68 -20.08
N GLY A 195 -0.10 -17.42 -19.84
CA GLY A 195 -0.51 -16.28 -20.65
C GLY A 195 0.20 -16.23 -22.01
N GLU A 196 1.45 -16.69 -22.08
CA GLU A 196 2.22 -16.78 -23.32
C GLU A 196 1.78 -17.97 -24.21
N GLU A 197 1.39 -19.10 -23.61
CA GLU A 197 0.85 -20.25 -24.35
C GLU A 197 -0.51 -19.93 -25.01
N GLY A 198 -1.36 -19.14 -24.36
CA GLY A 198 -2.65 -18.70 -24.91
C GLY A 198 -2.54 -17.71 -26.08
N MET A 199 -1.44 -16.94 -26.17
CA MET A 199 -1.16 -16.05 -27.30
C MET A 199 -0.50 -16.76 -28.48
N SER A 200 0.18 -17.89 -28.24
CA SER A 200 0.82 -18.70 -29.28
C SER A 200 -0.17 -19.55 -30.09
N LEU A 201 -1.42 -19.69 -29.64
CA LEU A 201 -2.48 -20.41 -30.35
C LEU A 201 -3.34 -19.53 -31.28
N HIS A 202 -2.96 -18.25 -31.44
CA HIS A 202 -3.68 -17.29 -32.30
C HIS A 202 -2.81 -16.64 -33.38
N LEU A 203 -1.72 -17.28 -33.79
CA LEU A 203 -0.96 -16.94 -35.01
C LEU A 203 -1.15 -18.00 -36.09
#